data_AF-A0A6V8F1S5-F1
#
_entry.id   AF-A0A6V8F1S5-F1
#
_cell.length_a   1.000
_cell.length_b   1.000
_cell.length_c   1.000
_cell.angle_alpha   90.00
_cell.angle_beta   90.00
_cell.angle_gamma   90.00
#
_symmetry.space_group_name_H-M   'P 1'
#
loop_
_entity.id
_entity.type
_entity.pdbx_description
1 polymer ?
#
loop_
_entity_poly.entity_id
_entity_poly.type
_entity_poly.pdbx_seq_one_letter_code
_entity_poly.pdbx_strand_id
1 'polypeptide(L)'
;MKTKKSLIIIGLVSIAAIAAGTVIGVNLTAEKQKNAQIPAIFSLSASDHNSTVAIKKGDNVNLTLHDYGDGGYIWNVTQCDNNILRQTDRFTWGSSGMLGDFGKDTWVFTALNTGSTTLELKCQRSFGEQDICQTFKVTLNIL
;
A
#
# COMPACT_ATOMS: atom_id res chain seq x y z
N MET A 1 -23.92 29.96 -43.58
CA MET A 1 -23.00 28.99 -44.22
C MET A 1 -22.97 27.72 -43.37
N LYS A 2 -22.99 26.57 -44.05
CA LYS A 2 -23.29 25.19 -43.63
C LYS A 2 -22.72 24.69 -42.28
N THR A 3 -23.61 24.09 -41.50
CA THR A 3 -23.40 23.12 -40.40
C THR A 3 -22.80 21.79 -40.88
N LYS A 4 -22.05 21.09 -40.03
CA LYS A 4 -22.06 19.61 -39.97
C LYS A 4 -22.05 19.11 -38.53
N LYS A 5 -23.19 18.54 -38.13
CA LYS A 5 -23.38 17.71 -36.94
C LYS A 5 -22.83 16.31 -37.26
N SER A 6 -21.95 15.76 -36.42
CA SER A 6 -21.57 14.36 -36.53
C SER A 6 -22.65 13.49 -35.87
N LEU A 7 -23.43 12.81 -36.71
CA LEU A 7 -24.20 11.63 -36.35
C LEU A 7 -23.23 10.46 -36.18
N ILE A 8 -23.27 9.77 -35.04
CA ILE A 8 -22.81 8.38 -34.94
C ILE A 8 -24.05 7.50 -34.87
N ILE A 9 -24.04 6.52 -35.77
CA ILE A 9 -25.13 5.68 -36.23
C ILE A 9 -25.55 4.71 -35.12
N ILE A 10 -26.82 4.80 -34.72
CA ILE A 10 -27.49 3.72 -33.98
C ILE A 10 -27.70 2.59 -34.97
N GLY A 11 -26.93 1.50 -34.83
CA GLY A 11 -27.17 0.28 -35.58
C GLY A 11 -28.51 -0.32 -35.19
N LEU A 12 -29.54 -0.11 -36.03
CA LEU A 12 -30.72 -0.94 -36.04
C LEU A 12 -30.30 -2.36 -36.42
N VAL A 13 -30.34 -3.30 -35.48
CA VAL A 13 -30.43 -4.72 -35.81
C VAL A 13 -31.91 -5.03 -35.97
N SER A 14 -32.37 -5.01 -37.21
CA SER A 14 -33.68 -5.56 -37.59
C SER A 14 -33.63 -7.08 -37.51
N ILE A 15 -34.21 -7.65 -36.45
CA ILE A 15 -34.45 -9.09 -36.35
C ILE A 15 -35.80 -9.37 -37.01
N ALA A 16 -35.75 -9.97 -38.20
CA ALA A 16 -36.91 -10.55 -38.85
C ALA A 16 -37.46 -11.70 -37.99
N ALA A 17 -38.75 -11.65 -37.68
CA ALA A 17 -39.46 -12.71 -37.02
C ALA A 17 -39.53 -13.95 -37.92
N ILE A 18 -38.84 -15.03 -37.53
CA ILE A 18 -39.10 -16.38 -38.03
C ILE A 18 -39.82 -17.13 -36.91
N ALA A 19 -41.04 -17.55 -37.22
CA ALA A 19 -41.89 -18.35 -36.37
C ALA A 19 -41.28 -19.75 -36.12
N ALA A 20 -41.63 -20.32 -34.96
CA ALA A 20 -41.31 -21.67 -34.46
C ALA A 20 -39.97 -21.84 -33.72
N GLY A 21 -40.05 -21.76 -32.39
CA GLY A 21 -39.36 -22.65 -31.46
C GLY A 21 -37.83 -22.59 -31.40
N THR A 22 -37.30 -21.71 -30.54
CA THR A 22 -36.27 -22.02 -29.52
C THR A 22 -35.93 -20.72 -28.80
N VAL A 23 -36.12 -20.69 -27.49
CA VAL A 23 -35.69 -19.56 -26.65
C VAL A 23 -34.18 -19.67 -26.51
N ILE A 24 -33.41 -19.01 -27.38
CA ILE A 24 -31.97 -18.84 -27.11
C ILE A 24 -31.88 -17.73 -26.05
N GLY A 25 -31.98 -18.14 -24.79
CA GLY A 25 -31.62 -17.30 -23.66
C GLY A 25 -30.13 -17.00 -23.76
N VAL A 26 -29.78 -15.87 -24.35
CA VAL A 26 -28.43 -15.32 -24.24
C VAL A 26 -28.31 -14.82 -22.81
N ASN A 27 -27.84 -15.68 -21.91
CA ASN A 27 -27.38 -15.24 -20.60
C ASN A 27 -26.14 -14.39 -20.82
N LEU A 28 -26.36 -13.08 -20.92
CA LEU A 28 -25.32 -12.09 -20.69
C LEU A 28 -24.97 -12.16 -19.20
N THR A 29 -24.15 -13.12 -18.81
CA THR A 29 -23.41 -13.03 -17.55
C THR A 29 -22.54 -11.80 -17.65
N ALA A 30 -23.02 -10.71 -17.07
CA ALA A 30 -22.20 -9.53 -16.80
C ALA A 30 -21.07 -10.00 -15.86
N GLU A 31 -19.90 -10.30 -16.42
CA GLU A 31 -18.71 -10.48 -15.63
C GLU A 31 -18.50 -9.18 -14.87
N LYS A 32 -18.66 -9.25 -13.54
CA LYS A 32 -18.38 -8.16 -12.62
C LYS A 32 -16.91 -7.79 -12.83
N GLN A 33 -16.67 -6.75 -13.63
CA GLN A 33 -15.32 -6.23 -13.87
C GLN A 33 -14.65 -6.04 -12.51
N LYS A 34 -13.59 -6.80 -12.29
CA LYS A 34 -12.75 -6.73 -11.10
C LYS A 34 -12.09 -5.34 -11.15
N ASN A 35 -12.72 -4.36 -10.50
CA ASN A 35 -12.19 -3.02 -10.36
C ASN A 35 -10.79 -3.17 -9.77
N ALA A 36 -9.75 -2.86 -10.55
CA ALA A 36 -8.37 -2.90 -10.08
C ALA A 36 -8.23 -1.76 -9.06
N GLN A 37 -8.48 -2.06 -7.79
CA GLN A 37 -8.32 -1.10 -6.71
C GLN A 37 -6.84 -0.73 -6.66
N ILE A 38 -6.53 0.53 -7.00
CA ILE A 38 -5.19 1.08 -6.87
C ILE A 38 -4.81 0.98 -5.39
N PRO A 39 -3.65 0.37 -5.05
CA PRO A 39 -3.15 0.33 -3.68
C PRO A 39 -3.13 1.73 -3.05
N ALA A 40 -3.73 1.88 -1.87
CA ALA A 40 -3.56 3.10 -1.10
C ALA A 40 -2.17 3.13 -0.44
N ILE A 41 -1.63 4.32 -0.20
CA ILE A 41 -0.37 4.51 0.52
C ILE A 41 -0.67 5.16 1.87
N PHE A 42 -0.34 4.45 2.95
CA PHE A 42 -0.41 4.96 4.32
C PHE A 42 0.96 5.46 4.74
N SER A 43 1.07 6.74 5.08
CA SER A 43 2.31 7.32 5.57
C SER A 43 2.30 7.34 7.09
N LEU A 44 3.23 6.61 7.70
CA LEU A 44 3.41 6.57 9.15
C LEU A 44 4.72 7.26 9.53
N SER A 45 4.75 7.80 10.74
CA SER A 45 5.92 8.43 11.33
C SER A 45 6.04 8.12 12.81
N ALA A 46 7.03 8.71 13.48
CA ALA A 46 7.21 8.56 14.92
C ALA A 46 5.96 8.95 15.74
N SER A 47 5.10 9.84 15.24
CA SER A 47 3.85 10.23 15.92
C SER A 47 2.84 9.09 16.02
N ASP A 48 2.96 8.06 15.18
CA ASP A 48 2.04 6.92 15.14
C ASP A 48 2.47 5.79 16.09
N HIS A 49 3.48 6.02 16.94
CA HIS A 49 3.92 5.04 17.92
C HIS A 49 2.78 4.64 18.88
N ASN A 50 2.64 3.33 19.11
CA ASN A 50 1.57 2.68 19.87
C ASN A 50 0.15 2.91 19.33
N SER A 51 0.02 3.39 18.10
CA SER A 51 -1.28 3.50 17.44
C SER A 51 -1.73 2.17 16.82
N THR A 52 -3.00 2.14 16.41
CA THR A 52 -3.57 1.09 15.59
C THR A 52 -4.09 1.69 14.30
N VAL A 53 -3.73 1.10 13.16
CA VAL A 53 -4.09 1.59 11.83
C VAL A 53 -4.81 0.49 11.06
N ALA A 54 -5.96 0.83 10.48
CA ALA A 54 -6.72 -0.06 9.61
C ALA A 54 -6.36 0.19 8.15
N ILE A 55 -5.95 -0.86 7.44
CA ILE A 55 -5.58 -0.83 6.02
C ILE A 55 -6.26 -2.00 5.28
N LYS A 56 -6.18 -2.07 3.96
CA LYS A 56 -6.71 -3.19 3.17
C LYS A 56 -5.60 -4.05 2.61
N LYS A 57 -5.91 -5.31 2.30
CA LYS A 57 -5.01 -6.15 1.52
C LYS A 57 -4.63 -5.46 0.20
N GLY A 58 -3.33 -5.44 -0.09
CA GLY A 58 -2.74 -4.81 -1.26
C GLY A 58 -2.24 -3.39 -1.03
N ASP A 59 -2.64 -2.71 0.05
CA ASP A 59 -2.16 -1.36 0.38
C ASP A 59 -0.68 -1.38 0.78
N ASN A 60 -0.04 -0.22 0.62
CA ASN A 60 1.33 0.02 1.05
C ASN A 60 1.38 0.88 2.32
N VAL A 61 2.37 0.61 3.16
CA VAL A 61 2.70 1.40 4.36
C VAL A 61 4.11 1.94 4.19
N ASN A 62 4.26 3.25 4.23
CA ASN A 62 5.53 3.95 4.23
C ASN A 62 5.80 4.47 5.64
N LEU A 63 6.62 3.77 6.41
CA LEU A 63 7.05 4.22 7.73
C LEU A 63 8.31 5.06 7.59
N THR A 64 8.27 6.32 8.02
CA THR A 64 9.45 7.22 8.00
C THR A 64 9.89 7.59 9.42
N LEU A 65 11.12 7.23 9.78
CA LEU A 65 11.71 7.56 11.09
C LEU A 65 12.98 8.40 10.90
N HIS A 66 13.29 9.22 11.91
CA HIS A 66 14.56 9.94 11.95
C HIS A 66 15.71 8.94 12.03
N ASP A 67 16.74 9.17 11.21
CA ASP A 67 18.02 8.48 11.34
C ASP A 67 18.81 9.16 12.44
N TYR A 68 19.19 8.39 13.46
CA TYR A 68 19.97 8.93 14.57
C TYR A 68 21.44 9.05 14.22
N GLY A 69 21.97 8.22 13.30
CA GLY A 69 23.28 8.25 12.63
C GLY A 69 24.57 8.36 13.49
N ASP A 70 24.54 9.09 14.59
CA ASP A 70 25.58 9.17 15.59
C ASP A 70 25.78 7.82 16.29
N GLY A 71 26.98 7.59 16.82
CA GLY A 71 27.26 6.46 17.70
C GLY A 71 27.05 5.05 17.10
N GLY A 72 26.78 4.92 15.80
CA GLY A 72 26.52 3.64 15.14
C GLY A 72 25.11 3.08 15.32
N TYR A 73 24.13 3.91 15.70
CA TYR A 73 22.74 3.49 15.85
C TYR A 73 22.07 3.27 14.50
N ILE A 74 21.36 2.14 14.38
CA ILE A 74 20.60 1.76 13.21
C ILE A 74 19.22 1.23 13.61
N TRP A 75 18.21 1.52 12.81
CA TRP A 75 16.87 0.95 12.96
C TRP A 75 16.78 -0.44 12.33
N ASN A 76 16.25 -1.40 13.10
CA ASN A 76 15.97 -2.76 12.65
C ASN A 76 14.52 -3.14 12.94
N VAL A 77 13.88 -3.85 12.00
CA VAL A 77 12.58 -4.49 12.24
C VAL A 77 12.79 -5.68 13.16
N THR A 78 12.23 -5.62 14.37
CA THR A 78 12.34 -6.66 15.41
C THR A 78 11.11 -7.53 15.50
N GLN A 79 9.96 -7.03 15.05
CA GLN A 79 8.71 -7.78 14.99
C GLN A 79 7.91 -7.39 13.75
N CYS A 80 7.53 -8.38 12.95
CA CYS A 80 6.57 -8.26 11.86
C CYS A 80 6.17 -9.66 11.39
N ASP A 81 4.88 -9.92 11.18
CA ASP A 81 4.46 -11.14 10.49
C ASP A 81 4.56 -10.94 8.97
N ASN A 82 5.64 -11.47 8.38
CA ASN A 82 5.93 -11.36 6.95
C ASN A 82 4.91 -12.04 6.03
N ASN A 83 4.01 -12.88 6.55
CA ASN A 83 2.90 -13.45 5.78
C ASN A 83 1.71 -12.49 5.69
N ILE A 84 1.62 -11.52 6.60
CA ILE A 84 0.55 -10.52 6.70
C ILE A 84 1.00 -9.19 6.09
N LEU A 85 2.19 -8.72 6.49
CA LEU A 85 2.79 -7.46 6.04
C LEU A 85 4.26 -7.71 5.72
N ARG A 86 4.69 -7.41 4.49
CA ARG A 86 6.07 -7.68 4.06
C ARG A 86 6.77 -6.40 3.67
N GLN A 87 7.97 -6.18 4.20
CA GLN A 87 8.85 -5.12 3.72
C GLN A 87 9.26 -5.41 2.27
N THR A 88 9.05 -4.44 1.39
CA THR A 88 9.37 -4.55 -0.05
C THR A 88 10.52 -3.63 -0.45
N ASP A 89 10.76 -2.55 0.29
CA ASP A 89 11.84 -1.60 0.02
C ASP A 89 12.30 -0.86 1.28
N ARG A 90 13.45 -0.18 1.18
CA ARG A 90 13.96 0.77 2.16
C ARG A 90 14.72 1.88 1.45
N PHE A 91 14.39 3.12 1.77
CA PHE A 91 15.07 4.31 1.27
C PHE A 91 15.70 5.08 2.43
N THR A 92 16.92 5.57 2.21
CA THR A 92 17.58 6.52 3.11
C THR A 92 17.55 7.89 2.47
N TRP A 93 17.02 8.86 3.19
CA TRP A 93 16.94 10.25 2.79
C TRP A 93 18.12 10.99 3.41
N GLY A 94 18.94 11.62 2.56
CA GLY A 94 20.10 12.38 2.98
C GLY A 94 19.73 13.53 3.92
N SER A 95 20.72 13.98 4.70
CA SER A 95 20.56 15.11 5.60
C SER A 95 20.41 16.43 4.86
N SER A 96 19.85 17.42 5.53
CA SER A 96 19.81 18.82 5.08
C SER A 96 21.20 19.48 4.95
N GLY A 97 22.28 18.77 5.29
CA GLY A 97 23.63 19.30 5.37
C GLY A 97 23.92 20.09 6.65
N MET A 98 22.93 20.26 7.53
CA MET A 98 23.14 20.84 8.86
C MET A 98 23.90 19.85 9.75
N LEU A 99 24.85 20.37 10.55
CA LEU A 99 25.56 19.55 11.54
C LEU A 99 24.56 18.91 12.51
N GLY A 100 24.69 17.59 12.69
CA GLY A 100 23.80 16.80 13.53
C GLY A 100 22.51 16.33 12.86
N ASP A 101 22.26 16.69 11.60
CA ASP A 101 21.20 16.08 10.82
C ASP A 101 21.76 14.86 10.07
N PHE A 102 21.21 13.69 10.34
CA PHE A 102 21.53 12.44 9.63
C PHE A 102 20.41 12.04 8.65
N GLY A 103 19.35 12.83 8.56
CA GLY A 103 18.23 12.58 7.67
C GLY A 103 17.22 11.61 8.27
N LYS A 104 16.66 10.75 7.40
CA LYS A 104 15.55 9.85 7.72
C LYS A 104 15.66 8.56 6.93
N ASP A 105 15.08 7.50 7.46
CA ASP A 105 14.86 6.26 6.75
C ASP A 105 13.36 6.05 6.51
N THR A 106 13.00 5.56 5.33
CA THR A 106 11.66 5.11 4.99
C THR A 106 11.66 3.62 4.68
N TRP A 107 10.89 2.85 5.42
CA TRP A 107 10.59 1.45 5.12
C TRP A 107 9.27 1.35 4.39
N VAL A 108 9.24 0.61 3.29
CA VAL A 108 8.01 0.35 2.52
C VAL A 108 7.56 -1.07 2.78
N PHE A 109 6.30 -1.22 3.16
CA PHE A 109 5.65 -2.50 3.38
C PHE A 109 4.43 -2.66 2.48
N THR A 110 4.13 -3.89 2.09
CA THR A 110 2.90 -4.24 1.37
C THR A 110 2.06 -5.21 2.22
N ALA A 111 0.77 -4.90 2.36
CA ALA A 111 -0.19 -5.78 3.04
C ALA A 111 -0.55 -6.97 2.15
N LEU A 112 -0.07 -8.16 2.50
CA LEU A 112 -0.25 -9.37 1.69
C LEU A 112 -1.55 -10.09 1.98
N ASN A 113 -1.95 -10.16 3.25
CA ASN A 113 -3.11 -10.92 3.70
C ASN A 113 -3.84 -10.19 4.82
N THR A 114 -5.14 -10.47 4.92
CA THR A 114 -6.00 -9.97 6.01
C THR A 114 -5.55 -10.56 7.34
N GLY A 115 -5.70 -9.79 8.42
CA GLY A 115 -5.27 -10.19 9.75
C GLY A 115 -4.79 -8.99 10.57
N SER A 116 -4.13 -9.27 11.69
CA SER A 116 -3.51 -8.23 12.51
C SER A 116 -2.03 -8.56 12.70
N THR A 117 -1.17 -7.56 12.57
CA THR A 117 0.25 -7.71 12.87
C THR A 117 0.79 -6.49 13.61
N THR A 118 1.76 -6.72 14.48
CA THR A 118 2.52 -5.66 15.13
C THR A 118 3.81 -5.47 14.34
N LEU A 119 4.00 -4.25 13.84
CA LEU A 119 5.28 -3.81 13.29
C LEU A 119 6.06 -3.11 14.40
N GLU A 120 7.19 -3.70 14.80
CA GLU A 120 8.12 -3.13 15.78
C GLU A 120 9.49 -2.90 15.12
N LEU A 121 10.04 -1.70 15.34
CA LEU A 121 11.42 -1.39 15.01
C LEU A 121 12.15 -0.96 16.28
N LYS A 122 13.42 -1.32 16.40
CA LYS A 122 14.32 -0.80 17.45
C LYS A 122 15.54 -0.15 16.83
N CYS A 123 15.86 1.04 17.33
CA CYS A 123 17.10 1.75 17.05
C CYS A 123 18.16 1.25 18.02
N GLN A 124 19.19 0.58 17.51
CA GLN A 124 20.22 -0.04 18.33
C GLN A 124 21.60 0.17 17.72
N ARG A 125 22.65 0.19 18.54
CA ARG A 125 24.01 0.18 18.00
C ARG A 125 24.24 -1.10 17.18
N SER A 126 24.83 -0.93 16.00
CA SER A 126 25.25 -2.06 15.15
C SER A 126 26.43 -2.85 15.73
N PHE A 127 27.06 -2.34 16.80
CA PHE A 127 28.21 -2.94 17.49
C PHE A 127 28.11 -2.78 19.00
N GLY A 128 28.82 -3.63 19.74
CA GLY A 128 28.93 -3.55 21.20
C GLY A 128 27.72 -4.12 21.94
N GLU A 129 27.51 -3.67 23.18
CA GLU A 129 26.34 -4.04 23.98
C GLU A 129 25.04 -3.52 23.33
N GLN A 130 23.94 -4.26 23.51
CA GLN A 130 22.64 -3.86 22.98
C GLN A 130 22.08 -2.66 23.74
N ASP A 131 22.47 -1.47 23.27
CA ASP A 131 21.89 -0.20 23.69
C ASP A 131 20.78 0.22 22.71
N ILE A 132 19.57 0.46 23.24
CA ILE A 132 18.39 0.84 22.46
C ILE A 132 18.19 2.35 22.61
N CYS A 133 18.39 3.09 21.51
CA CYS A 133 18.18 4.54 21.48
C CYS A 133 16.69 4.90 21.43
N GLN A 134 15.89 4.08 20.72
CA GLN A 134 14.48 4.31 20.52
C GLN A 134 13.75 3.02 20.10
N THR A 135 12.46 2.93 20.39
CA THR A 135 11.57 1.89 19.87
C THR A 135 10.38 2.53 19.15
N PHE A 136 10.02 2.00 17.98
CA PHE A 136 8.78 2.30 17.29
C PHE A 136 7.93 1.04 17.23
N LYS A 137 6.61 1.22 17.36
CA LYS A 137 5.64 0.12 17.39
C LYS A 137 4.31 0.62 16.86
N VAL A 138 3.69 -0.15 15.98
CA VAL A 138 2.32 0.11 15.48
C VAL A 138 1.60 -1.22 15.26
N THR A 139 0.30 -1.24 15.52
CA THR A 139 -0.56 -2.38 15.17
C THR A 139 -1.29 -2.09 13.86
N LEU A 140 -1.16 -3.00 12.89
CA LEU A 140 -1.81 -2.90 11.60
C LEU A 140 -2.91 -3.95 11.49
N ASN A 141 -4.14 -3.49 11.32
CA ASN A 141 -5.31 -4.33 11.06
C ASN A 141 -5.62 -4.30 9.57
N ILE A 142 -5.41 -5.42 8.89
CA ILE A 142 -5.59 -5.57 7.45
C ILE A 142 -6.93 -6.25 7.19
N LEU A 143 -7.84 -5.49 6.57
CA LEU A 143 -9.23 -5.86 6.28
C LEU A 143 -9.39 -6.42 4.86
#